data_AF-A0A819YNN7-F1
#
_entry.id   AF-A0A819YNN7-F1
#
_cell.length_a   1.000
_cell.length_b   1.000
_cell.length_c   1.000
_cell.angle_alpha   90.00
_cell.angle_beta   90.00
_cell.angle_gamma   90.00
#
_symmetry.space_group_name_H-M   'P 1'
#
loop_
_entity.id
_entity.type
_entity.pdbx_description
1 polymer ?
#
loop_
_entity_poly.entity_id
_entity_poly.type
_entity_poly.pdbx_seq_one_letter_code
_entity_poly.pdbx_strand_id
1 'polypeptide(L)'
;MSILGGFETTSTAPFWFSFYMPKYSDIQQKIKNELKKHNLIDGTQLTQDILDLLIYHRACIGEDLAFFELKIAIVRLMQRISFEDPGDAANNSDGYVQRITCFPKHLAVRVRIDTDKNFD
;
A
#
# COMPACT_ATOMS: atom_id res chain seq x y z
N MET A 1 14.12 18.82 -3.73
CA MET A 1 13.09 18.06 -2.98
C MET A 1 12.82 16.66 -3.55
N SER A 2 13.60 16.14 -4.51
CA SER A 2 13.27 14.88 -5.21
C SER A 2 13.90 13.62 -4.58
N ILE A 3 15.04 13.76 -3.90
CA ILE A 3 15.75 12.62 -3.27
C ILE A 3 14.95 12.06 -2.09
N LEU A 4 14.29 12.92 -1.30
CA LEU A 4 13.50 12.48 -0.15
C LEU A 4 12.29 11.64 -0.56
N GLY A 5 11.54 12.09 -1.56
CA GLY A 5 10.40 11.32 -2.09
C GLY A 5 10.82 9.99 -2.72
N GLY A 6 11.96 9.98 -3.42
CA GLY A 6 12.55 8.74 -3.93
C GLY A 6 13.00 7.80 -2.82
N PHE A 7 13.59 8.32 -1.74
CA PHE A 7 14.05 7.52 -0.60
C PHE A 7 12.89 6.90 0.18
N GLU A 8 11.85 7.67 0.48
CA GLU A 8 10.69 7.17 1.25
C GLU A 8 9.93 6.09 0.48
N THR A 9 9.75 6.25 -0.83
CA THR A 9 9.04 5.28 -1.68
C THR A 9 9.90 4.04 -1.98
N THR A 10 11.16 4.25 -2.39
CA THR A 10 12.07 3.16 -2.80
C THR A 10 12.56 2.35 -1.60
N SER A 11 12.65 2.91 -0.39
CA SER A 11 13.03 2.13 0.79
C SER A 11 11.86 1.30 1.32
N THR A 12 10.64 1.80 1.18
CA THR A 12 9.44 1.13 1.71
C THR A 12 8.99 -0.03 0.81
N ALA A 13 9.07 0.10 -0.52
CA ALA A 13 8.68 -0.96 -1.46
C ALA A 13 9.40 -2.32 -1.24
N PRO A 14 10.74 -2.42 -1.20
CA PRO A 14 11.45 -3.68 -1.00
C PRO A 14 11.26 -4.26 0.41
N PHE A 15 10.97 -3.40 1.41
CA PHE A 15 10.64 -3.85 2.75
C PHE A 15 9.34 -4.66 2.78
N TRP A 16 8.27 -4.12 2.15
CA TRP A 16 7.00 -4.85 2.03
C TRP A 16 7.15 -6.08 1.14
N PHE A 17 7.88 -5.97 0.03
CA PHE A 17 8.17 -7.11 -0.84
C PHE A 17 8.79 -8.28 -0.07
N SER A 18 9.79 -8.01 0.77
CA SER A 18 10.44 -9.03 1.62
C SER A 18 9.47 -9.67 2.63
N PHE A 19 8.53 -8.89 3.17
CA PHE A 19 7.51 -9.40 4.09
C PHE A 19 6.42 -10.23 3.39
N TYR A 20 6.03 -9.87 2.17
CA TYR A 20 5.03 -10.61 1.39
C TYR A 20 5.61 -11.81 0.64
N MET A 21 6.91 -11.80 0.35
CA MET A 21 7.60 -12.87 -0.38
C MET A 21 7.39 -14.29 0.19
N PRO A 22 7.45 -14.52 1.52
CA PRO A 22 7.21 -15.83 2.12
C PRO A 22 5.81 -16.38 1.83
N LYS A 23 4.82 -15.50 1.66
CA LYS A 23 3.43 -15.87 1.37
C LYS A 23 3.23 -16.32 -0.08
N TYR A 24 4.11 -15.88 -0.99
CA TYR A 24 4.04 -16.16 -2.42
C TYR A 24 5.24 -17.01 -2.89
N SER A 25 5.44 -18.16 -2.25
CA SER A 25 6.55 -19.07 -2.58
C SER A 25 6.54 -19.55 -4.03
N ASP A 26 5.36 -19.65 -4.64
CA ASP A 26 5.18 -20.07 -6.05
C ASP A 26 5.77 -19.04 -7.02
N ILE A 27 5.59 -17.75 -6.73
CA ILE A 27 6.12 -16.64 -7.55
C ILE A 27 7.65 -16.60 -7.40
N GLN A 28 8.17 -16.80 -6.19
CA GLN A 28 9.61 -16.90 -5.97
C GLN A 28 10.24 -18.03 -6.77
N GLN A 29 9.59 -19.20 -6.85
CA GLN A 29 10.11 -20.33 -7.62
C GLN A 29 10.11 -20.04 -9.12
N LYS A 30 9.07 -19.38 -9.65
CA LYS A 30 9.03 -18.96 -11.06
C LYS A 30 10.16 -18.01 -11.41
N ILE A 31 10.40 -17.00 -10.56
CA ILE A 31 11.51 -16.07 -10.73
C ILE A 31 12.85 -16.82 -10.67
N LYS A 32 13.06 -17.70 -9.69
CA LYS A 32 14.28 -18.52 -9.59
C LYS A 32 14.48 -19.41 -10.82
N ASN A 33 13.41 -19.94 -11.40
CA ASN A 33 13.46 -20.76 -12.61
C ASN A 33 13.81 -19.93 -13.85
N GLU A 34 13.29 -18.70 -13.96
CA GLU A 34 13.72 -17.76 -15.00
C GLU A 34 15.21 -17.40 -14.85
N LEU A 35 15.68 -17.11 -13.63
CA LEU A 35 17.10 -16.84 -13.39
C LEU A 35 17.99 -18.04 -13.76
N LYS A 36 17.57 -19.26 -13.39
CA LYS A 36 18.24 -20.51 -13.78
C LYS A 36 18.30 -20.67 -15.29
N LYS A 37 17.18 -20.42 -15.99
CA LYS A 37 17.07 -20.54 -17.45
C LYS A 37 18.02 -19.60 -18.19
N HIS A 38 18.31 -18.43 -17.61
CA HIS A 38 19.23 -17.44 -18.17
C HIS A 38 20.69 -17.60 -17.72
N ASN A 39 21.06 -18.69 -17.03
CA ASN A 39 22.41 -18.97 -16.52
C ASN A 39 23.01 -17.86 -15.63
N LEU A 40 22.17 -17.08 -14.94
CA LEU A 40 22.61 -15.91 -14.14
C LEU A 40 23.14 -16.27 -12.74
N ILE A 41 23.32 -17.57 -12.46
CA ILE A 41 23.77 -18.06 -11.15
C ILE A 41 25.30 -18.12 -11.10
N ASP A 42 25.96 -18.17 -12.26
CA ASP A 42 27.42 -18.23 -12.38
C ASP A 42 28.00 -16.82 -12.59
N GLY A 43 28.00 -16.03 -11.51
CA GLY A 43 28.83 -14.82 -11.36
C GLY A 43 28.74 -13.77 -12.48
N THR A 44 27.68 -13.78 -13.29
CA THR A 44 27.57 -12.96 -14.49
C THR A 44 27.11 -11.56 -14.13
N GLN A 45 27.69 -10.54 -14.79
CA GLN A 45 27.32 -9.15 -14.56
C GLN A 45 25.87 -8.90 -15.02
N LEU A 46 25.11 -8.24 -14.16
CA LEU A 46 23.70 -7.92 -14.39
C LEU A 46 23.63 -6.72 -15.35
N THR A 47 23.62 -6.99 -16.66
CA THR A 47 23.45 -5.95 -17.69
C THR A 47 21.97 -5.58 -17.83
N GLN A 48 21.66 -4.31 -18.11
CA GLN A 48 20.28 -3.81 -18.25
C GLN A 48 19.45 -4.64 -19.24
N ASP A 49 20.06 -5.11 -20.32
CA ASP A 49 19.42 -5.94 -21.36
C ASP A 49 18.85 -7.27 -20.82
N ILE A 50 19.46 -7.80 -19.76
CA ILE A 50 19.02 -9.03 -19.11
C ILE A 50 17.85 -8.75 -18.18
N LEU A 51 17.80 -7.55 -17.58
CA LEU A 51 16.72 -7.13 -16.68
C LEU A 51 15.36 -7.06 -17.42
N ASP A 52 15.38 -6.63 -18.68
CA ASP A 52 14.18 -6.55 -19.52
C ASP A 52 13.60 -7.92 -19.91
N LEU A 53 14.40 -8.98 -19.84
CA LEU A 53 13.97 -10.35 -20.13
C LEU A 53 13.26 -11.01 -18.93
N LEU A 54 13.37 -10.46 -17.72
CA LEU A 54 12.71 -10.98 -16.51
C LEU A 54 11.26 -10.51 -16.42
N ILE A 55 10.39 -11.18 -17.16
CA ILE A 55 8.96 -10.85 -17.26
C ILE A 55 8.28 -10.91 -15.88
N TYR A 56 8.56 -11.94 -15.07
CA TYR A 56 7.92 -12.06 -13.74
C TYR A 56 8.43 -11.01 -12.75
N HIS A 57 9.70 -10.58 -12.86
CA HIS A 57 10.23 -9.52 -12.00
C HIS A 57 9.54 -8.19 -12.29
N ARG A 58 9.40 -7.84 -13.57
CA ARG A 58 8.70 -6.61 -14.00
C ARG A 58 7.21 -6.65 -13.67
N ALA A 59 6.57 -7.80 -13.81
CA ALA A 59 5.16 -7.99 -13.44
C ALA A 59 4.94 -7.75 -11.93
N CYS A 60 5.83 -8.28 -11.08
CA CYS A 60 5.72 -8.12 -9.63
C CYS A 60 5.88 -6.65 -9.20
N ILE A 61 6.83 -5.93 -9.79
CA ILE A 61 7.02 -4.50 -9.53
C ILE A 61 5.81 -3.67 -10.01
N GLY A 62 5.24 -4.03 -11.16
CA GLY A 62 4.04 -3.36 -11.68
C GLY A 62 2.81 -3.53 -10.78
N GLU A 63 2.65 -4.72 -10.20
CA GLU A 63 1.60 -4.99 -9.21
C GLU A 63 1.79 -4.16 -7.93
N ASP A 64 3.01 -4.11 -7.39
CA ASP A 64 3.32 -3.29 -6.21
C ASP A 64 3.07 -1.79 -6.46
N LEU A 65 3.36 -1.30 -7.67
CA LEU A 65 3.08 0.07 -8.07
C LEU A 65 1.58 0.35 -8.15
N ALA A 66 0.79 -0.57 -8.72
CA ALA A 66 -0.67 -0.45 -8.77
C ALA A 66 -1.28 -0.43 -7.35
N PHE A 67 -0.75 -1.23 -6.42
CA PHE A 67 -1.15 -1.16 -5.02
C PHE A 67 -0.79 0.17 -4.36
N PHE A 68 0.35 0.77 -4.73
CA PHE A 68 0.72 2.09 -4.24
C PHE A 68 -0.23 3.18 -4.74
N GLU A 69 -0.59 3.16 -6.02
CA GLU A 69 -1.60 4.07 -6.58
C GLU A 69 -2.96 3.90 -5.90
N LEU A 70 -3.39 2.67 -5.64
CA LEU A 70 -4.61 2.38 -4.91
C LEU A 70 -4.56 2.93 -3.49
N LYS A 71 -3.44 2.77 -2.77
CA LYS A 71 -3.26 3.34 -1.42
C LYS A 71 -3.37 4.87 -1.45
N ILE A 72 -2.75 5.54 -2.42
CA ILE A 72 -2.86 7.00 -2.58
C ILE A 72 -4.31 7.40 -2.87
N ALA A 73 -5.00 6.69 -3.77
CA ALA A 73 -6.40 6.93 -4.08
C ALA A 73 -7.28 6.81 -2.83
N ILE A 74 -7.08 5.75 -2.02
CA ILE A 74 -7.80 5.55 -0.76
C ILE A 74 -7.51 6.70 0.22
N VAL A 75 -6.25 7.10 0.39
CA VAL A 75 -5.90 8.23 1.27
C VAL A 75 -6.59 9.52 0.80
N ARG A 76 -6.60 9.80 -0.50
CA ARG A 76 -7.32 10.95 -1.05
C ARG A 76 -8.83 10.87 -0.89
N LEU A 77 -9.42 9.68 -0.98
CA LEU A 77 -10.83 9.46 -0.68
C LEU A 77 -11.13 9.68 0.81
N MET A 78 -10.29 9.17 1.71
CA MET A 78 -10.44 9.39 3.15
C MET A 78 -10.31 10.87 3.54
N GLN A 79 -9.47 11.64 2.85
CA GLN A 79 -9.36 13.10 3.04
C GLN A 79 -10.62 13.87 2.62
N ARG A 80 -11.46 13.28 1.77
CA ARG A 80 -12.77 13.85 1.36
C ARG A 80 -13.91 13.43 2.28
N ILE A 81 -13.69 12.44 3.13
CA ILE A 81 -14.70 11.96 4.07
C ILE A 81 -14.55 12.78 5.36
N SER A 82 -15.52 13.64 5.66
CA SER A 82 -15.64 14.27 6.97
C SER A 82 -16.64 13.51 7.83
N PHE A 83 -16.27 13.34 9.10
CA PHE A 83 -17.12 12.72 10.11
C PHE A 83 -17.71 13.83 10.96
N GLU A 84 -19.02 14.01 10.88
CA GLU A 84 -19.76 14.98 11.69
C GLU A 84 -20.55 14.27 12.80
N ASP A 85 -20.71 14.95 13.93
CA ASP A 85 -21.63 14.52 14.97
C ASP A 85 -23.08 14.60 14.45
N PRO A 86 -23.84 13.51 14.45
CA PRO A 86 -25.24 13.53 14.05
C PRO A 86 -26.16 14.29 15.02
N GLY A 87 -25.65 15.04 15.99
CA GLY A 87 -26.47 15.89 16.87
C GLY A 87 -27.53 15.11 17.65
N ASP A 88 -28.51 15.83 18.21
CA ASP A 88 -29.50 15.32 19.17
C ASP A 88 -30.47 14.25 18.62
N ALA A 89 -30.36 13.91 17.34
CA ALA A 89 -31.16 12.87 16.67
C ALA A 89 -30.52 11.47 16.74
N ALA A 90 -29.23 11.39 17.07
CA ALA A 90 -28.56 10.13 17.34
C ALA A 90 -28.53 9.91 18.85
N ASN A 91 -29.04 8.77 19.30
CA ASN A 91 -28.97 8.30 20.69
C ASN A 91 -27.53 7.90 21.06
N ASN A 92 -26.56 8.78 20.80
CA ASN A 92 -25.16 8.60 21.12
C ASN A 92 -25.05 8.60 22.64
N SER A 93 -24.70 7.44 23.20
CA SER A 93 -24.46 7.33 24.62
C SER A 93 -23.14 8.04 24.91
N ASP A 94 -23.20 9.23 25.50
CA ASP A 94 -22.02 10.03 25.79
C ASP A 94 -21.03 9.25 26.68
N GLY A 95 -19.74 9.34 26.35
CA GLY A 95 -18.64 8.71 27.08
C GLY A 95 -17.90 7.56 26.37
N TYR A 96 -16.91 7.02 27.09
CA TYR A 96 -15.99 5.98 26.62
C TYR A 96 -15.96 4.80 27.60
N VAL A 97 -15.70 3.59 27.09
CA VAL A 97 -15.32 2.43 27.89
C VAL A 97 -13.80 2.37 27.94
N GLN A 98 -13.22 2.62 29.10
CA GLN A 98 -11.81 2.40 29.34
C GLN A 98 -11.59 0.95 29.77
N ARG A 99 -10.89 0.18 28.92
CA ARG A 99 -10.27 -1.10 29.31
C ARG A 99 -8.76 -0.95 29.11
N ILE A 100 -8.09 -1.89 28.44
CA ILE A 100 -6.67 -1.74 28.08
C ILE A 100 -6.50 -0.63 27.02
N THR A 101 -7.53 -0.37 26.23
CA THR A 101 -7.64 0.76 25.29
C THR A 101 -9.01 1.44 25.46
N CYS A 102 -9.08 2.74 25.20
CA CYS A 102 -10.32 3.52 25.25
C CYS A 102 -11.15 3.25 23.99
N PHE A 103 -12.39 2.78 24.14
CA PHE A 103 -13.35 2.64 23.04
C PHE A 103 -14.58 3.51 23.29
N PRO A 104 -15.05 4.29 22.30
CA PRO A 104 -16.30 5.04 22.46
C PRO A 104 -17.48 4.08 22.67
N LYS A 105 -18.44 4.45 23.53
CA LYS A 105 -19.74 3.77 23.55
C LYS A 105 -20.54 4.15 22.29
N HIS A 106 -21.63 3.41 22.02
CA HIS A 106 -22.42 3.48 20.79
C HIS A 106 -22.45 4.88 20.15
N LEU A 107 -21.73 5.03 19.04
CA LEU A 107 -21.55 6.27 18.31
C LEU A 107 -22.09 6.08 16.89
N ALA A 108 -23.25 6.66 16.61
CA ALA A 108 -23.65 6.93 15.25
C ALA A 108 -22.86 8.17 14.77
N VAL A 109 -22.32 8.10 13.56
CA VAL A 109 -21.56 9.19 12.95
C VAL A 109 -22.18 9.48 11.59
N ARG A 110 -22.39 10.77 11.27
CA ARG A 110 -22.83 11.15 9.93
C ARG A 110 -21.60 11.32 9.04
N VAL A 111 -21.51 10.48 8.03
CA VAL A 111 -20.45 10.56 7.01
C VAL A 111 -20.89 11.56 5.95
N ARG A 112 -20.15 12.65 5.76
CA ARG A 112 -20.32 13.56 4.62
C ARG A 112 -19.12 13.42 3.68
N ILE A 113 -19.43 13.28 2.39
CA ILE A 113 -18.42 13.25 1.32
C ILE A 113 -18.37 14.66 0.75
N ASP A 114 -17.30 15.37 1.07
CA ASP A 114 -17.08 16.74 0.62
C ASP A 114 -16.66 16.69 -0.85
N THR A 115 -17.59 17.04 -1.75
CA THR A 115 -17.40 16.87 -3.21
C THR A 115 -16.72 18.10 -3.84
N ASP A 116 -16.57 19.19 -3.08
CA ASP A 116 -16.25 20.53 -3.59
C ASP A 116 -14.82 21.01 -3.32
N LYS A 117 -13.95 20.18 -2.73
CA LYS A 117 -12.52 20.52 -2.58
C LYS A 117 -11.81 20.39 -3.93
N ASN A 118 -11.84 21.47 -4.72
CA ASN A 118 -10.90 21.70 -5.82
C ASN A 118 -9.49 21.88 -5.21
N PHE A 119 -8.62 20.92 -5.50
CA PHE A 119 -7.21 21.02 -5.19
C PHE A 119 -6.54 21.75 -6.37
N ASP A 120 -6.26 23.05 -6.19
CA ASP A 120 -5.21 23.75 -6.92
C ASP A 120 -3.81 23.26 -6.47
#